data_AF-A0A0D6M376-F1
#
_entry.id   AF-A0A0D6M376-F1
#
_cell.length_a   1.000
_cell.length_b   1.000
_cell.length_c   1.000
_cell.angle_alpha   90.00
_cell.angle_beta   90.00
_cell.angle_gamma   90.00
#
_symmetry.space_group_name_H-M   'P 1'
#
loop_
_entity.id
_entity.type
_entity.pdbx_description
1 polymer ?
#
loop_
_entity_poly.entity_id
_entity_poly.type
_entity_poly.pdbx_seq_one_letter_code
_entity_poly.pdbx_strand_id
1 'polypeptide(L)'
;MGRMQYAAGAMYVMKAFDQASKNVTQEMIGDLLEAFRQMVLTNDWMDAKTKASALDKAGQMLQHIAYPDFILDDQKLDDYYSGSSQLPFFSLLFSIILFQGV
;
A
#
# COMPACT_ATOMS: atom_id res chain seq x y z
N MET A 1 13.85 11.95 1.37
CA MET A 1 13.27 11.84 2.73
C MET A 1 12.19 10.76 2.65
N GLY A 2 12.25 9.68 3.43
CA GLY A 2 11.29 8.57 3.38
C GLY A 2 11.85 7.16 3.12
N ARG A 3 13.09 6.82 3.53
CA ARG A 3 13.64 5.47 3.31
C ARG A 3 13.04 4.38 4.23
N MET A 4 12.35 4.77 5.31
CA MET A 4 11.88 3.88 6.38
C MET A 4 10.37 4.03 6.67
N GLN A 5 9.58 4.34 5.64
CA GLN A 5 8.15 4.61 5.80
C GLN A 5 7.36 3.43 6.39
N TYR A 6 7.72 2.19 6.06
CA TYR A 6 7.06 1.00 6.60
C TYR A 6 7.43 0.75 8.06
N ALA A 7 8.69 0.99 8.44
CA ALA A 7 9.10 0.93 9.84
C ALA A 7 8.39 2.01 10.70
N ALA A 8 8.30 3.24 10.19
CA ALA A 8 7.54 4.30 10.87
C ALA A 8 6.04 3.98 10.95
N GLY A 9 5.49 3.39 9.88
CA GLY A 9 4.11 2.90 9.83
C GLY A 9 3.85 1.79 10.85
N ALA A 10 4.73 0.80 10.97
CA ALA A 10 4.61 -0.30 11.94
C ALA A 10 4.50 0.23 13.37
N MET A 11 5.37 1.18 13.73
CA MET A 11 5.36 1.86 15.03
C MET A 11 4.03 2.58 15.29
N TYR A 12 3.48 3.27 14.29
CA TYR A 12 2.18 3.92 14.41
C TYR A 12 1.06 2.90 14.62
N VAL A 13 1.07 1.82 13.84
CA VAL A 13 0.04 0.78 13.91
C VAL A 13 0.03 0.12 15.28
N MET A 14 1.20 -0.27 15.78
CA MET A 14 1.34 -0.91 17.09
C MET A 14 0.90 -0.01 18.26
N LYS A 15 1.03 1.32 18.13
CA LYS A 15 0.79 2.25 19.24
C LYS A 15 -0.58 2.93 19.21
N ALA A 16 -1.13 3.17 18.03
CA ALA A 16 -2.22 4.12 17.87
C ALA A 16 -3.33 3.68 16.91
N PHE A 17 -3.10 2.69 16.04
CA PHE A 17 -4.11 2.28 15.07
C PHE A 17 -5.04 1.22 15.65
N ASP A 18 -6.35 1.44 15.48
CA ASP A 18 -7.36 0.44 15.83
C ASP A 18 -7.49 -0.60 14.70
N GLN A 19 -7.08 -1.83 14.98
CA GLN A 19 -7.16 -2.94 14.05
C GLN A 19 -8.60 -3.24 13.61
N ALA A 20 -9.60 -3.00 14.46
CA ALA A 20 -11.00 -3.23 14.13
C ALA A 20 -11.47 -2.30 13.01
N SER A 21 -11.00 -1.06 12.99
CA SER A 21 -11.27 -0.09 11.93
C SER A 21 -10.81 -0.57 10.54
N LYS A 22 -9.71 -1.34 10.45
CA LYS A 22 -9.28 -1.96 9.18
C LYS A 22 -10.29 -3.01 8.69
N ASN A 23 -10.78 -3.87 9.59
CA ASN A 23 -11.74 -4.91 9.24
C ASN A 23 -13.08 -4.31 8.80
N VAL A 24 -13.60 -3.34 9.54
CA VAL A 24 -14.83 -2.61 9.18
C VAL A 24 -14.68 -1.95 7.80
N THR A 25 -13.53 -1.32 7.54
CA THR A 25 -13.28 -0.69 6.23
C THR A 25 -13.22 -1.71 5.09
N GLN A 26 -12.68 -2.89 5.35
CA GLN A 26 -12.64 -3.97 4.37
C GLN A 26 -14.03 -4.49 4.01
N GLU A 27 -14.91 -4.64 5.01
CA GLU A 27 -16.32 -4.97 4.80
C GLU A 27 -17.04 -3.90 3.99
N MET A 28 -16.88 -2.62 4.37
CA MET A 28 -17.49 -1.49 3.63
C MET A 28 -17.06 -1.45 2.16
N ILE A 29 -15.79 -1.72 1.85
CA ILE A 29 -15.30 -1.75 0.46
C ILE A 29 -15.92 -2.94 -0.29
N GLY A 30 -16.11 -4.08 0.37
CA GLY A 30 -16.84 -5.22 -0.18
C GLY A 30 -18.26 -4.83 -0.60
N ASP A 31 -18.99 -4.16 0.29
CA ASP A 31 -20.35 -3.69 0.04
C ASP A 31 -20.40 -2.68 -1.13
N LEU A 32 -19.43 -1.75 -1.20
CA LEU A 32 -19.33 -0.79 -2.29
C LEU A 32 -19.05 -1.46 -3.64
N LEU A 33 -18.19 -2.48 -3.67
CA LEU A 33 -17.91 -3.24 -4.88
C LEU A 33 -19.13 -4.02 -5.34
N GLU A 34 -19.90 -4.59 -4.42
CA GLU A 34 -21.14 -5.28 -4.76
C GLU A 34 -22.19 -4.31 -5.30
N ALA A 35 -22.38 -3.16 -4.64
CA ALA A 35 -23.27 -2.10 -5.13
C ALA A 35 -22.86 -1.61 -6.54
N PHE A 36 -21.56 -1.46 -6.79
CA PHE A 36 -21.03 -1.13 -8.12
C PHE A 36 -21.37 -2.21 -9.15
N ARG A 37 -21.19 -3.49 -8.83
CA ARG A 37 -21.53 -4.60 -9.72
C ARG A 37 -23.01 -4.59 -10.07
N GLN A 38 -23.88 -4.38 -9.10
CA GLN A 38 -25.32 -4.27 -9.32
C GLN A 38 -25.65 -3.09 -10.25
N MET A 39 -25.08 -1.91 -10.00
CA MET A 39 -25.25 -0.74 -10.86
C MET A 39 -24.80 -0.99 -12.31
N VAL A 40 -23.71 -1.75 -12.51
CA VAL A 40 -23.23 -2.13 -13.85
C VAL A 40 -24.19 -3.12 -14.52
N LEU A 41 -24.75 -4.06 -13.78
CA LEU A 41 -25.68 -5.06 -14.32
C LEU A 41 -27.02 -4.45 -14.71
N THR A 42 -27.56 -3.53 -13.90
CA THR A 42 -28.94 -3.04 -14.04
C THR A 42 -29.10 -1.81 -14.93
N ASN A 43 -28.02 -1.13 -15.32
CA ASN A 43 -28.14 0.06 -16.17
C ASN A 43 -28.52 -0.31 -17.61
N ASP A 44 -29.24 0.59 -18.29
CA ASP A 44 -29.73 0.35 -19.66
C ASP A 44 -28.86 0.99 -20.75
N TRP A 45 -27.84 1.76 -20.36
CA TRP A 45 -27.02 2.53 -21.30
C TRP A 45 -25.76 1.79 -21.75
N MET A 46 -25.31 0.77 -21.02
CA MET A 46 -24.19 -0.08 -21.42
C MET A 46 -24.66 -1.34 -22.16
N ASP A 47 -24.00 -1.66 -23.27
CA ASP A 47 -24.15 -2.96 -23.92
C ASP A 47 -23.51 -4.10 -23.11
N ALA A 48 -23.85 -5.34 -23.45
CA ALA A 48 -23.40 -6.53 -22.73
C ALA A 48 -21.87 -6.71 -22.70
N LYS A 49 -21.17 -6.35 -23.79
CA LYS A 49 -19.70 -6.45 -23.86
C LYS A 49 -19.06 -5.44 -22.93
N THR A 50 -19.55 -4.20 -22.94
CA THR A 50 -19.07 -3.13 -22.06
C THR A 50 -19.31 -3.45 -20.58
N LYS A 51 -20.48 -4.00 -20.23
CA LYS A 51 -20.78 -4.51 -18.88
C LYS A 51 -19.80 -5.59 -18.44
N ALA A 52 -19.52 -6.58 -19.30
CA ALA A 52 -18.56 -7.65 -18.99
C ALA A 52 -17.15 -7.11 -18.70
N SER A 53 -16.66 -6.16 -19.51
CA SER A 53 -15.36 -5.52 -19.27
C SER A 53 -15.33 -4.69 -17.98
N ALA A 54 -16.41 -3.99 -17.64
CA ALA A 54 -16.50 -3.23 -16.40
C ALA A 54 -16.50 -4.14 -15.16
N LEU A 55 -17.19 -5.28 -15.21
CA LEU A 55 -17.22 -6.26 -14.13
C LEU A 55 -15.88 -6.98 -13.97
N ASP A 56 -15.21 -7.31 -15.07
CA ASP A 56 -13.85 -7.87 -15.05
C ASP A 56 -12.86 -6.89 -14.40
N LYS A 57 -12.90 -5.63 -14.82
CA LYS A 57 -12.06 -4.57 -14.22
C LYS A 57 -12.33 -4.41 -12.72
N ALA A 58 -13.59 -4.42 -12.29
CA ALA A 58 -13.94 -4.34 -10.88
C ALA A 58 -13.44 -5.56 -10.08
N GLY A 59 -13.50 -6.76 -10.67
CA GLY A 59 -12.97 -7.99 -10.07
C GLY A 59 -11.45 -7.99 -9.88
N GLN A 60 -10.72 -7.18 -10.66
CA GLN A 60 -9.25 -7.07 -10.59
C GLN A 60 -8.77 -5.91 -9.71
N MET A 61 -9.66 -5.13 -9.08
CA MET A 61 -9.26 -4.02 -8.23
C MET A 61 -8.55 -4.51 -6.96
N LEU A 62 -7.31 -4.09 -6.77
CA LEU A 62 -6.54 -4.35 -5.56
C LEU A 62 -6.97 -3.39 -4.44
N GLN A 63 -7.17 -3.93 -3.25
CA GLN A 63 -7.52 -3.16 -2.05
C GLN A 63 -6.26 -2.96 -1.20
N HIS A 64 -5.89 -1.70 -0.97
CA HIS A 64 -4.81 -1.32 -0.06
C HIS A 64 -5.41 -0.54 1.11
N ILE A 65 -5.67 -1.23 2.23
CA ILE A 65 -6.40 -0.68 3.37
C ILE A 65 -5.45 -0.51 4.56
N ALA A 66 -5.30 0.74 5.00
CA ALA A 66 -4.47 1.20 6.13
C ALA A 66 -2.97 0.89 6.01
N TYR A 67 -2.57 -0.38 6.04
CA TYR A 67 -1.20 -0.83 5.94
C TYR A 67 -1.10 -2.26 5.40
N PRO A 68 0.02 -2.60 4.75
CA PRO A 68 0.28 -3.97 4.32
C PRO A 68 0.67 -4.85 5.51
N ASP A 69 0.23 -6.10 5.51
CA ASP A 69 0.33 -6.96 6.70
C ASP A 69 1.77 -7.31 7.10
N PHE A 70 2.71 -7.27 6.15
CA PHE A 70 4.10 -7.61 6.42
C PHE A 70 4.79 -6.69 7.43
N ILE A 71 4.27 -5.47 7.65
CA ILE A 71 4.89 -4.52 8.59
C ILE A 71 4.64 -4.89 10.05
N LEU A 72 3.73 -5.83 10.32
CA LEU A 72 3.46 -6.36 11.65
C LEU A 72 4.30 -7.59 11.99
N ASP A 73 5.08 -8.09 11.03
CA ASP A 73 5.97 -9.23 11.18
C ASP A 73 7.41 -8.72 11.14
N ASP A 74 8.06 -8.72 12.30
CA ASP A 74 9.41 -8.18 12.47
C ASP A 74 10.41 -8.80 11.49
N GLN A 75 10.33 -10.12 11.26
CA GLN A 75 11.22 -10.80 10.33
C GLN A 75 11.00 -10.34 8.89
N LYS A 76 9.74 -10.24 8.44
CA LYS A 76 9.44 -9.76 7.08
C LYS A 76 9.80 -8.29 6.89
N LEU A 77 9.64 -7.47 7.93
CA LEU A 77 10.01 -6.07 7.91
C LEU A 77 11.53 -5.90 7.84
N ASP A 78 12.29 -6.69 8.61
CA ASP A 78 13.75 -6.71 8.56
C ASP A 78 14.25 -7.21 7.20
N ASP A 79 13.67 -8.28 6.67
CA ASP A 79 13.99 -8.81 5.33
C ASP A 79 13.75 -7.76 4.25
N TYR A 80 12.66 -6.97 4.34
CA TYR A 80 12.37 -5.86 3.44
C TYR A 80 13.49 -4.81 3.42
N TYR A 81 14.19 -4.61 4.53
CA TYR A 81 15.30 -3.66 4.66
C TYR A 81 16.70 -4.29 4.55
N SER A 82 16.82 -5.61 4.44
CA SER A 82 18.10 -6.35 4.41
C SER A 82 19.08 -5.91 3.32
N GLY A 83 18.57 -5.48 2.16
CA GLY A 83 19.38 -4.97 1.03
C GLY A 83 19.70 -3.48 1.10
N SER A 84 19.18 -2.76 2.10
CA SER A 84 19.43 -1.33 2.25
C SER A 84 20.75 -1.09 2.97
N SER A 85 21.85 -1.23 2.23
CA SER A 85 23.15 -0.72 2.68
C SER A 85 23.00 0.79 2.91
N GLN A 86 22.80 1.18 4.16
CA GLN A 86 22.89 2.56 4.56
C GLN A 86 24.34 2.96 4.32
N LEU A 87 24.60 3.64 3.20
CA LEU A 87 25.82 4.42 3.11
C LEU A 87 25.80 5.33 4.34
N PRO A 88 26.79 5.20 5.24
CA PRO A 88 26.80 6.02 6.44
C PRO A 88 26.70 7.47 5.98
N PHE A 89 25.96 8.31 6.71
CA PHE A 89 25.86 9.74 6.42
C PHE A 89 27.24 10.37 6.17
N PHE A 90 28.25 9.83 6.86
CA PHE A 90 29.66 10.16 6.71
C PHE A 90 30.27 9.83 5.33
N SER A 91 29.88 8.74 4.67
CA SER A 91 30.32 8.43 3.30
C SER A 91 29.76 9.42 2.28
N LEU A 92 28.53 9.90 2.49
CA LEU A 92 27.91 10.91 1.64
C LEU A 92 28.59 12.27 1.84
N LEU A 93 28.94 12.60 3.09
CA LEU A 93 29.73 13.79 3.42
C LEU A 93 31.15 13.75 2.82
N PHE A 94 31.83 12.60 2.90
CA PHE A 94 33.15 12.39 2.30
C PHE A 94 33.13 12.51 0.77
N SER A 95 32.10 11.99 0.10
CA SER A 95 31.99 12.11 -1.36
C SER A 95 31.83 13.56 -1.84
N ILE A 96 31.12 14.41 -1.10
CA ILE A 96 30.90 15.82 -1.46
C ILE A 96 32.19 16.64 -1.26
N ILE A 97 32.94 16.36 -0.19
CA ILE A 97 34.21 17.04 0.09
C ILE A 97 35.30 16.63 -0.92
N LEU A 98 35.36 15.35 -1.30
CA LEU A 98 36.33 14.85 -2.29
C LEU A 98 36.01 15.26 -3.73
N PHE A 99 34.76 15.61 -4.06
CA PHE A 99 34.36 16.08 -5.41
C PHE A 99 34.43 17.61 -5.57
N GLN A 100 34.84 18.34 -4.54
CA GLN A 100 35.05 19.80 -4.55
C GLN A 100 36.49 20.19 -4.18
N GLY A 101 37.42 19.23 -4.17
CA GLY A 101 38.84 19.49 -3.91
C GLY A 101 39.71 18.56 -4.75
N VAL A 102 40.37 19.16 -5.75
CA VAL A 102 41.19 18.61 -6.86
C VAL A 102 40.39 18.36 -8.14
#